data_AF-K0K7S4-F1
#
_entry.id   AF-K0K7S4-F1
#
_cell.length_a   1.000
_cell.length_b   1.000
_cell.length_c   1.000
_cell.angle_alpha   90.00
_cell.angle_beta   90.00
_cell.angle_gamma   90.00
#
_symmetry.space_group_name_H-M   'P 1'
#
loop_
_entity.id
_entity.type
_entity.pdbx_description
1 polymer ?
#
loop_
_entity_poly.entity_id
_entity_poly.type
_entity_poly.pdbx_seq_one_letter_code
_entity_poly.pdbx_strand_id
1 'polypeptide(L)'
;MADLERHKGFMKYALKLANNALHNNEVPVACVFVYKNQVISYGMNNTNDSLSGITHAEFRGINIIWSKLQSMTPTPGIALQDIFKEIDLYVTVEPCVMCASALKQIGIRNVYFGCGNERFGGNGSCLKINQDSTTSENNYKSYPGIYRKEAIILLRDFYTHENTKAPVPKEKKNRILKKDEFPPLIWSNYINEMDFKNFFGVDKLWAFEQNLDLDDEINNDILDSQNINIDDIIEWSNQPLPGLNKRRKT
;
A
#
# COMPACT_ATOMS: atom_id res chain seq x y z
N MET A 1 -12.28 -16.48 -7.02
CA MET A 1 -11.36 -17.21 -6.12
C MET A 1 -9.89 -17.11 -6.56
N ALA A 2 -9.51 -17.43 -7.81
CA ALA A 2 -8.11 -17.34 -8.26
C ALA A 2 -7.48 -15.93 -8.24
N ASP A 3 -8.29 -14.87 -8.17
CA ASP A 3 -7.81 -13.49 -8.19
C ASP A 3 -7.38 -12.97 -6.80
N LEU A 4 -8.16 -13.25 -5.74
CA LEU A 4 -7.88 -12.77 -4.39
C LEU A 4 -6.56 -13.31 -3.83
N GLU A 5 -6.25 -14.58 -4.07
CA GLU A 5 -4.98 -15.18 -3.63
C GLU A 5 -3.76 -14.52 -4.27
N ARG A 6 -3.89 -14.08 -5.53
CA ARG A 6 -2.85 -13.30 -6.21
C ARG A 6 -2.64 -11.95 -5.51
N HIS A 7 -3.73 -11.24 -5.20
CA HIS A 7 -3.66 -9.97 -4.48
C HIS A 7 -3.08 -10.12 -3.05
N LYS A 8 -3.45 -11.21 -2.35
CA LYS A 8 -2.83 -11.61 -1.08
C LYS A 8 -1.33 -11.85 -1.24
N GLY A 9 -0.90 -12.52 -2.31
CA GLY A 9 0.52 -12.72 -2.63
C GLY A 9 1.30 -11.39 -2.74
N PHE A 10 0.75 -10.39 -3.43
CA PHE A 10 1.39 -9.08 -3.53
C PHE A 10 1.34 -8.27 -2.24
N MET A 11 0.22 -8.32 -1.51
CA MET A 11 0.10 -7.64 -0.21
C MET A 11 1.10 -8.20 0.83
N LYS A 12 1.39 -9.50 0.78
CA LYS A 12 2.46 -10.11 1.60
C LYS A 12 3.82 -9.44 1.40
N TYR A 13 4.17 -9.05 0.16
CA TYR A 13 5.41 -8.29 -0.07
C TYR A 13 5.37 -6.90 0.56
N ALA A 14 4.23 -6.19 0.47
CA ALA A 14 4.06 -4.90 1.14
C ALA A 14 4.18 -5.03 2.68
N LEU A 15 3.61 -6.08 3.27
CA LEU A 15 3.72 -6.34 4.72
C LEU A 15 5.14 -6.72 5.15
N LYS A 16 5.87 -7.49 4.33
CA LYS A 16 7.29 -7.79 4.57
C LYS A 16 8.14 -6.51 4.63
N LEU A 17 7.89 -5.58 3.70
CA LEU A 17 8.51 -4.25 3.70
C LEU A 17 8.07 -3.41 4.92
N ALA A 18 6.80 -3.45 5.30
CA ALA A 18 6.32 -2.72 6.48
C ALA A 18 6.98 -3.24 7.77
N ASN A 19 7.15 -4.56 7.88
CA ASN A 19 7.86 -5.17 9.00
C ASN A 19 9.36 -4.79 8.99
N ASN A 20 9.99 -4.72 7.81
CA ASN A 20 11.33 -4.15 7.66
C ASN A 20 11.41 -2.69 8.13
N ALA A 21 10.45 -1.84 7.74
CA ALA A 21 10.39 -0.44 8.15
C ALA A 21 10.27 -0.30 9.68
N LEU A 22 9.41 -1.11 10.32
CA LEU A 22 9.26 -1.16 11.77
C LEU A 22 10.61 -1.41 12.46
N HIS A 23 11.35 -2.42 12.00
CA HIS A 23 12.65 -2.79 12.58
C HIS A 23 13.77 -1.78 12.29
N ASN A 24 13.56 -0.89 11.32
CA ASN A 24 14.44 0.23 11.01
C ASN A 24 13.96 1.56 11.64
N ASN A 25 13.08 1.49 12.66
CA ASN A 25 12.51 2.65 13.36
C ASN A 25 11.73 3.61 12.44
N GLU A 26 11.06 3.07 11.44
CA GLU A 26 10.12 3.79 10.58
C GLU A 26 8.67 3.37 10.78
N VAL A 27 7.75 4.26 10.37
CA VAL A 27 6.33 3.94 10.39
C VAL A 27 6.10 2.75 9.43
N PRO A 28 5.42 1.67 9.84
CA PRO A 28 5.24 0.45 9.03
C PRO A 28 4.14 0.61 7.96
N VAL A 29 4.26 1.68 7.19
CA VAL A 29 3.53 1.89 5.94
C VAL A 29 4.48 1.58 4.81
N ALA A 30 4.13 0.57 4.03
CA ALA A 30 4.92 0.17 2.88
C ALA A 30 4.02 -0.28 1.74
N CYS A 31 4.58 -0.26 0.53
CA CYS A 31 3.85 -0.60 -0.67
C CYS A 31 4.72 -1.29 -1.72
N VAL A 32 4.06 -2.00 -2.63
CA VAL A 32 4.63 -2.49 -3.89
C VAL A 32 3.76 -2.05 -5.06
N PHE A 33 4.41 -1.70 -6.17
CA PHE A 33 3.77 -1.38 -7.43
C PHE A 33 3.94 -2.55 -8.39
N VAL A 34 2.83 -3.02 -8.95
CA VAL A 34 2.78 -4.21 -9.79
C VAL A 34 2.33 -3.85 -11.20
N TYR A 35 3.12 -4.27 -12.18
CA TYR A 35 2.83 -4.12 -13.61
C TYR A 35 2.96 -5.48 -14.28
N LYS A 36 1.93 -5.90 -15.03
CA LYS A 36 1.91 -7.22 -15.70
C LYS A 36 2.30 -8.38 -14.78
N ASN A 37 1.71 -8.43 -13.59
CA ASN A 37 1.97 -9.43 -12.54
C ASN A 37 3.41 -9.47 -12.01
N GLN A 38 4.19 -8.41 -12.19
CA GLN A 38 5.55 -8.30 -11.67
C GLN A 38 5.68 -7.07 -10.78
N VAL A 39 6.34 -7.23 -9.63
CA VAL A 39 6.71 -6.10 -8.79
C VAL A 39 7.77 -5.29 -9.52
N ILE A 40 7.47 -4.04 -9.83
CA ILE A 40 8.36 -3.14 -10.57
C ILE A 40 8.96 -2.05 -9.70
N SER A 41 8.38 -1.80 -8.53
CA SER A 41 8.83 -0.79 -7.58
C SER A 41 8.23 -1.08 -6.21
N TYR A 42 8.82 -0.48 -5.19
CA TYR A 42 8.38 -0.58 -3.81
C TYR A 42 8.64 0.74 -3.08
N GLY A 43 8.04 0.90 -1.90
CA GLY A 43 8.34 2.01 -1.04
C GLY A 43 8.01 1.70 0.41
N MET A 44 8.75 2.32 1.31
CA MET A 44 8.52 2.31 2.75
C MET A 44 8.50 3.76 3.22
N ASN A 45 7.69 4.08 4.23
CA ASN A 45 7.74 5.40 4.85
C ASN A 45 9.18 5.74 5.27
N ASN A 46 9.59 7.00 5.12
CA ASN A 46 10.96 7.43 5.41
C ASN A 46 11.00 8.79 6.11
N THR A 47 9.93 9.18 6.79
CA THR A 47 9.76 10.54 7.31
C THR A 47 10.74 10.86 8.45
N ASN A 48 11.12 9.89 9.29
CA ASN A 48 12.08 10.09 10.37
C ASN A 48 13.52 10.14 9.86
N ASP A 49 13.82 9.53 8.72
CA ASP A 49 15.15 9.56 8.10
C ASP A 49 15.31 10.79 7.20
N SER A 50 14.31 11.10 6.37
CA SER A 50 14.35 12.27 5.47
C SER A 50 14.06 13.59 6.17
N LEU A 51 13.57 13.57 7.42
CA LEU A 51 13.07 14.73 8.16
C LEU A 51 12.00 15.51 7.37
N SER A 52 11.23 14.81 6.54
CA SER A 52 10.25 15.40 5.65
C SER A 52 8.91 14.69 5.77
N GLY A 53 7.86 15.44 6.06
CA GLY A 53 6.50 14.93 6.23
C GLY A 53 5.82 14.43 4.95
N ILE A 54 6.52 14.45 3.81
CA ILE A 54 5.97 14.00 2.51
C ILE A 54 6.63 12.72 1.98
N THR A 55 7.66 12.20 2.66
CA THR A 55 8.40 11.01 2.18
C THR A 55 7.68 9.71 2.55
N HIS A 56 6.43 9.58 2.10
CA HIS A 56 5.61 8.39 2.28
C HIS A 56 6.00 7.27 1.30
N ALA A 57 5.56 6.05 1.60
CA ALA A 57 5.84 4.85 0.82
C ALA A 57 5.49 5.04 -0.67
N GLU A 58 4.32 5.61 -0.97
CA GLU A 58 3.83 5.76 -2.33
C GLU A 58 4.72 6.69 -3.16
N PHE A 59 5.15 7.82 -2.58
CA PHE A 59 6.06 8.74 -3.27
C PHE A 59 7.41 8.11 -3.58
N ARG A 60 7.96 7.30 -2.68
CA ARG A 60 9.22 6.59 -2.94
C ARG A 60 9.08 5.61 -4.10
N GLY A 61 8.00 4.82 -4.12
CA GLY A 61 7.78 3.88 -5.20
C GLY A 61 7.48 4.56 -6.54
N ILE A 62 6.72 5.66 -6.54
CA ILE A 62 6.50 6.51 -7.72
C ILE A 62 7.84 7.04 -8.25
N ASN A 63 8.71 7.55 -7.37
CA ASN A 63 10.01 8.09 -7.77
C ASN A 63 10.89 7.04 -8.45
N ILE A 64 10.93 5.81 -7.92
CA ILE A 64 11.67 4.69 -8.56
C ILE A 64 11.12 4.42 -9.96
N ILE A 65 9.79 4.35 -10.13
CA ILE A 65 9.16 4.15 -11.46
C ILE A 65 9.54 5.30 -12.39
N TRP A 66 9.45 6.54 -11.91
CA TRP A 66 9.77 7.73 -12.69
C TRP A 66 11.21 7.74 -13.17
N SER A 67 12.17 7.43 -12.29
CA SER A 67 13.59 7.32 -12.66
C SER A 67 13.82 6.23 -13.71
N LYS A 68 13.11 5.09 -13.62
CA LYS A 68 13.16 4.04 -14.65
C LYS A 68 12.65 4.57 -15.99
N LEU A 69 11.50 5.24 -16.01
CA LEU A 69 10.92 5.80 -17.23
C LEU A 69 11.83 6.83 -17.88
N GLN A 70 12.44 7.72 -17.10
CA GLN A 70 13.39 8.72 -17.61
C GLN A 70 14.62 8.08 -18.27
N SER A 71 15.04 6.90 -17.80
CA SER A 71 16.16 6.14 -18.37
C SER A 71 15.81 5.35 -19.66
N MET A 72 14.54 5.32 -20.05
CA MET A 72 14.05 4.53 -21.20
C MET A 72 13.96 5.35 -22.48
N THR A 73 14.11 4.67 -23.62
CA THR A 73 13.85 5.28 -24.93
C THR A 73 12.33 5.35 -25.09
N PRO A 74 11.75 6.51 -25.44
CA PRO A 74 10.33 6.57 -25.80
C PRO A 74 10.04 5.54 -26.89
N THR A 75 9.03 4.69 -26.67
CA THR A 75 8.52 3.82 -27.73
C THR A 75 7.55 4.65 -28.56
N PRO A 76 7.66 4.70 -29.90
CA PRO A 76 6.72 5.44 -30.73
C PRO A 76 5.27 5.05 -30.40
N GLY A 77 4.44 6.05 -30.07
CA GLY A 77 3.03 5.84 -29.72
C GLY A 77 2.72 5.49 -28.26
N ILE A 78 3.72 5.33 -27.38
CA ILE A 78 3.51 5.13 -25.94
C ILE A 78 4.06 6.33 -25.18
N ALA A 79 3.17 7.13 -24.58
CA ALA A 79 3.62 8.07 -23.56
C ALA A 79 4.00 7.24 -22.33
N LEU A 80 5.28 7.30 -21.94
CA LEU A 80 5.79 6.53 -20.79
C LEU A 80 5.01 6.82 -19.50
N GLN A 81 4.32 7.95 -19.41
CA GLN A 81 3.47 8.31 -18.28
C GLN A 81 2.15 7.51 -18.26
N ASP A 82 1.65 7.03 -19.41
CA ASP A 82 0.42 6.24 -19.49
C ASP A 82 0.56 4.86 -18.82
N ILE A 83 1.78 4.39 -18.57
CA ILE A 83 1.97 3.08 -17.94
C ILE A 83 1.35 3.01 -16.53
N PHE A 84 1.20 4.14 -15.84
CA PHE A 84 0.59 4.17 -14.51
C PHE A 84 -0.85 3.64 -14.53
N LYS A 85 -1.55 3.76 -15.67
CA LYS A 85 -2.90 3.23 -15.89
C LYS A 85 -2.96 1.71 -15.95
N GLU A 86 -1.80 1.05 -15.99
CA GLU A 86 -1.65 -0.40 -15.95
C GLU A 86 -1.02 -0.90 -14.65
N ILE A 87 -0.68 0.00 -13.71
CA ILE A 87 -0.01 -0.34 -12.47
C ILE A 87 -1.04 -0.45 -11.34
N ASP A 88 -1.00 -1.56 -10.62
CA ASP A 88 -1.70 -1.73 -9.35
C ASP A 88 -0.78 -1.41 -8.17
N LEU A 89 -1.30 -0.70 -7.18
CA LEU A 89 -0.63 -0.46 -5.91
C LEU A 89 -1.15 -1.42 -4.84
N TYR A 90 -0.25 -2.03 -4.07
CA TYR A 90 -0.57 -2.76 -2.84
C TYR A 90 0.11 -2.05 -1.69
N VAL A 91 -0.65 -1.57 -0.71
CA VAL A 91 -0.13 -0.77 0.42
C VAL A 91 -0.71 -1.24 1.74
N THR A 92 0.10 -1.30 2.80
CA THR A 92 -0.35 -1.87 4.08
C THR A 92 -1.45 -1.04 4.75
N VAL A 93 -1.40 0.27 4.57
CA VAL A 93 -2.35 1.24 5.14
C VAL A 93 -2.95 2.07 4.02
N GLU A 94 -4.25 2.37 4.11
CA GLU A 94 -4.93 3.23 3.14
C GLU A 94 -4.12 4.52 2.85
N PRO A 95 -3.94 4.87 1.56
CA PRO A 95 -3.26 6.09 1.18
C PRO A 95 -3.85 7.31 1.88
N CYS A 96 -2.99 8.18 2.39
CA CYS A 96 -3.47 9.45 2.94
C CYS A 96 -3.99 10.37 1.82
N VAL A 97 -4.72 11.43 2.16
CA VAL A 97 -5.26 12.42 1.20
C VAL A 97 -4.21 12.88 0.17
N MET A 98 -2.98 13.16 0.61
CA MET A 98 -1.88 13.56 -0.25
C MET A 98 -1.48 12.45 -1.23
N CYS A 99 -1.25 11.24 -0.75
CA CYS A 99 -0.85 10.10 -1.60
C CYS A 99 -1.99 9.70 -2.54
N ALA A 100 -3.23 9.67 -2.05
CA ALA A 100 -4.42 9.39 -2.84
C ALA A 100 -4.58 10.37 -4.02
N SER A 101 -4.33 11.67 -3.76
CA SER A 101 -4.36 12.72 -4.78
C SER A 101 -3.24 12.54 -5.81
N ALA A 102 -2.01 12.26 -5.36
CA ALA A 102 -0.88 12.01 -6.27
C ALA A 102 -1.12 10.80 -7.17
N LEU A 103 -1.60 9.69 -6.59
CA LEU A 103 -1.96 8.46 -7.32
C LEU A 103 -3.05 8.70 -8.37
N LYS A 104 -4.03 9.55 -8.04
CA LYS A 104 -5.07 9.94 -9.00
C LYS A 104 -4.49 10.75 -10.15
N GLN A 105 -3.71 11.79 -9.85
CA GLN A 105 -3.14 12.67 -10.87
C GLN A 105 -2.24 11.92 -11.86
N ILE A 106 -1.46 10.95 -11.40
CA ILE A 106 -0.63 10.11 -12.28
C ILE A 106 -1.43 9.00 -12.99
N GLY A 107 -2.68 8.75 -12.58
CA GLY A 107 -3.57 7.77 -13.19
C GLY A 107 -3.24 6.32 -12.84
N ILE A 108 -3.05 5.99 -11.55
CA ILE A 108 -2.91 4.61 -11.08
C ILE A 108 -4.12 3.74 -11.50
N ARG A 109 -3.92 2.44 -11.78
CA ARG A 109 -5.02 1.54 -12.18
C ARG A 109 -5.96 1.20 -11.02
N ASN A 110 -5.41 0.59 -9.98
CA ASN A 110 -6.15 0.21 -8.77
C ASN A 110 -5.25 0.35 -7.54
N VAL A 111 -5.89 0.52 -6.39
CA VAL A 111 -5.25 0.46 -5.08
C VAL A 111 -5.84 -0.70 -4.30
N TYR A 112 -4.99 -1.53 -3.71
CA TYR A 112 -5.33 -2.58 -2.77
C TYR A 112 -4.66 -2.24 -1.45
N PHE A 113 -5.39 -2.29 -0.34
CA PHE A 113 -4.82 -1.94 0.94
C PHE A 113 -5.27 -2.85 2.08
N GLY A 114 -4.44 -2.91 3.13
CA GLY A 114 -4.72 -3.67 4.34
C GLY A 114 -5.73 -2.97 5.22
N CYS A 115 -5.27 -2.09 6.10
CA CYS A 115 -6.12 -1.38 7.05
C CYS A 115 -6.45 0.05 6.63
N GLY A 116 -7.57 0.58 7.10
CA GLY A 116 -7.94 1.99 6.89
C GLY A 116 -6.98 2.95 7.58
N ASN A 117 -7.00 4.21 7.14
CA ASN A 117 -6.26 5.31 7.74
C ASN A 117 -7.25 6.27 8.41
N GLU A 118 -7.51 6.03 9.70
CA GLU A 118 -8.55 6.74 10.46
C GLU A 118 -8.35 8.25 10.57
N ARG A 119 -7.12 8.74 10.42
CA ARG A 119 -6.80 10.16 10.60
C ARG A 119 -6.68 10.93 9.29
N PHE A 120 -6.19 10.26 8.24
CA PHE A 120 -5.78 10.93 7.01
C PHE A 120 -6.23 10.21 5.74
N GLY A 121 -7.06 9.17 5.83
CA GLY A 121 -7.41 8.30 4.70
C GLY A 121 -8.11 9.04 3.56
N GLY A 122 -7.53 8.91 2.36
CA GLY A 122 -7.99 9.58 1.15
C GLY A 122 -8.85 8.70 0.23
N ASN A 123 -9.09 7.44 0.57
CA ASN A 123 -9.82 6.49 -0.27
C ASN A 123 -11.11 5.98 0.38
N GLY A 124 -11.57 6.59 1.47
CA GLY A 124 -12.82 6.28 2.14
C GLY A 124 -12.89 6.61 3.62
N SER A 125 -11.78 6.54 4.38
CA SER A 125 -11.85 6.75 5.84
C SER A 125 -12.20 8.19 6.22
N CYS A 126 -11.59 9.17 5.55
CA CYS A 126 -11.84 10.59 5.80
C CYS A 126 -12.40 11.27 4.56
N LEU A 127 -11.76 11.06 3.40
CA LEU A 127 -12.16 11.60 2.10
C LEU A 127 -12.16 10.49 1.04
N LYS A 128 -12.85 10.73 -0.08
CA LYS A 128 -12.89 9.85 -1.27
C LYS A 128 -12.19 10.49 -2.46
N ILE A 129 -10.93 10.87 -2.28
CA ILE A 129 -10.12 11.55 -3.31
C ILE A 129 -10.07 10.72 -4.59
N ASN A 130 -9.92 9.39 -4.46
CA ASN A 130 -9.91 8.45 -5.58
C ASN A 130 -11.15 8.52 -6.50
N GLN A 131 -12.24 9.14 -6.06
CA GLN A 131 -13.51 9.29 -6.79
C GLN A 131 -14.02 10.74 -6.84
N ASP A 132 -13.27 11.71 -6.27
CA ASP A 132 -13.68 13.12 -6.29
C ASP A 132 -13.76 13.70 -7.72
N SER A 133 -14.37 14.87 -7.87
CA SER A 133 -14.38 15.61 -9.14
C SER A 133 -13.37 16.75 -9.18
N THR A 134 -12.67 17.02 -8.08
CA THR A 134 -11.84 18.22 -7.91
C THR A 134 -10.36 18.01 -8.20
N THR A 135 -9.85 16.79 -8.04
CA THR A 135 -8.41 16.52 -8.16
C THR A 135 -7.97 16.18 -9.58
N SER A 136 -8.70 15.28 -10.25
CA SER A 136 -8.42 14.76 -11.61
C SER A 136 -9.60 13.89 -12.06
N GLU A 137 -9.72 13.61 -13.36
CA GLU A 137 -10.73 12.68 -13.91
C GLU A 137 -10.30 11.21 -13.86
N ASN A 138 -9.03 10.93 -13.51
CA ASN A 138 -8.46 9.58 -13.46
C ASN A 138 -8.88 8.79 -12.21
N ASN A 139 -10.18 8.61 -12.02
CA ASN A 139 -10.72 7.83 -10.91
C ASN A 139 -10.18 6.39 -10.89
N TYR A 140 -9.98 5.85 -9.70
CA TYR A 140 -9.50 4.47 -9.51
C TYR A 140 -10.25 3.75 -8.40
N LYS A 141 -10.29 2.41 -8.51
CA LYS A 141 -10.90 1.56 -7.48
C LYS A 141 -9.91 1.32 -6.35
N SER A 142 -10.42 1.33 -5.12
CA SER A 142 -9.65 1.07 -3.91
C SER A 142 -10.29 -0.08 -3.12
N TYR A 143 -9.56 -1.18 -2.96
CA TYR A 143 -10.06 -2.40 -2.32
C TYR A 143 -9.44 -2.55 -0.92
N PRO A 144 -10.23 -2.46 0.17
CA PRO A 144 -9.74 -2.59 1.54
C PRO A 144 -9.61 -4.05 1.97
N GLY A 145 -8.99 -4.28 3.13
CA GLY A 145 -9.22 -5.48 3.94
C GLY A 145 -8.25 -6.64 3.73
N ILE A 146 -7.27 -6.53 2.83
CA ILE A 146 -6.34 -7.62 2.54
C ILE A 146 -5.24 -7.65 3.62
N TYR A 147 -5.23 -8.68 4.48
CA TYR A 147 -4.34 -8.75 5.66
C TYR A 147 -4.45 -7.51 6.56
N ARG A 148 -5.68 -7.06 6.77
CA ARG A 148 -5.99 -5.87 7.58
C ARG A 148 -5.49 -5.99 9.03
N LYS A 149 -5.67 -7.15 9.65
CA LYS A 149 -5.29 -7.37 11.06
C LYS A 149 -3.78 -7.25 11.24
N GLU A 150 -3.00 -7.82 10.33
CA GLU A 150 -1.54 -7.75 10.32
C GLU A 150 -1.05 -6.31 10.18
N ALA A 151 -1.63 -5.54 9.24
CA ALA A 151 -1.30 -4.13 9.07
C ALA A 151 -1.61 -3.30 10.34
N ILE A 152 -2.75 -3.56 11.00
CA ILE A 152 -3.10 -2.91 12.28
C ILE A 152 -2.11 -3.29 13.37
N ILE A 153 -1.71 -4.57 13.47
CA ILE A 153 -0.76 -5.03 14.49
C ILE A 153 0.59 -4.34 14.30
N LEU A 154 1.11 -4.27 13.07
CA LEU A 154 2.38 -3.57 12.80
C LEU A 154 2.29 -2.09 13.20
N LEU A 155 1.20 -1.38 12.87
CA LEU A 155 1.00 0.01 13.29
C LEU A 155 0.95 0.16 14.81
N ARG A 156 0.20 -0.73 15.50
CA ARG A 156 0.11 -0.71 16.96
C ARG A 156 1.47 -0.93 17.60
N ASP A 157 2.27 -1.83 17.03
CA ASP A 157 3.63 -2.13 17.49
C ASP A 157 4.55 -0.90 17.33
N PHE A 158 4.51 -0.22 16.20
CA PHE A 158 5.24 1.05 16.04
C PHE A 158 4.85 2.09 17.13
N TYR A 159 3.57 2.18 17.48
CA TYR A 159 3.11 3.12 18.49
C TYR A 159 3.31 2.67 19.94
N THR A 160 3.68 1.42 20.21
CA THR A 160 4.17 0.97 21.52
C THR A 160 5.63 1.35 21.73
N HIS A 161 6.42 1.39 20.66
CA HIS A 161 7.80 1.88 20.70
C HIS A 161 7.89 3.40 20.97
N GLU A 162 8.98 3.80 21.63
CA GLU A 162 9.33 5.20 21.82
C GLU A 162 10.01 5.73 20.56
N ASN A 163 9.49 6.82 20.00
CA ASN A 163 10.14 7.49 18.88
C ASN A 163 11.14 8.51 19.45
N THR A 164 12.41 8.12 19.56
CA THR A 164 13.50 8.99 20.03
C THR A 164 13.80 10.14 19.07
N LYS A 165 13.34 10.07 17.81
CA LYS A 165 13.45 11.15 16.81
C LYS A 165 12.30 12.16 16.88
N ALA A 166 11.30 11.97 17.74
CA ALA A 166 10.24 12.95 17.93
C ALA A 166 10.78 14.22 18.63
N PRO A 167 10.28 15.43 18.31
CA PRO A 167 10.74 16.68 18.95
C PRO A 167 10.63 16.67 20.48
N VAL A 168 9.62 15.95 21.00
CA VAL A 168 9.45 15.67 22.44
C VAL A 168 9.15 14.18 22.59
N PRO A 169 10.14 13.36 22.95
CA PRO A 169 9.93 11.95 23.25
C PRO A 169 8.93 11.79 24.40
N LYS A 170 8.00 10.86 24.28
CA LYS A 170 7.08 10.49 25.35
C LYS A 170 7.36 9.06 25.74
N GLU A 171 7.68 8.84 27.02
CA GLU A 171 7.80 7.49 27.56
C GLU A 171 6.47 6.74 27.47
N LYS A 172 6.51 5.49 27.00
CA LYS A 172 5.31 4.64 26.79
C LYS A 172 5.38 3.31 27.54
N LYS A 173 5.98 3.33 28.74
CA LYS A 173 6.35 2.13 29.54
C LYS A 173 5.22 1.12 29.85
N ASN A 174 3.93 1.48 29.66
CA ASN A 174 2.78 0.64 30.02
C ASN A 174 1.89 0.22 28.83
N ARG A 175 2.32 0.39 27.57
CA ARG A 175 1.49 0.02 26.42
C ARG A 175 1.67 -1.45 26.06
N ILE A 176 0.60 -2.23 26.23
CA ILE A 176 0.52 -3.62 25.79
C ILE A 176 0.00 -3.65 24.35
N LEU A 177 0.66 -4.42 23.48
CA LEU A 177 0.23 -4.65 22.10
C LEU A 177 -1.04 -5.51 22.08
N LYS A 178 -2.19 -4.90 21.77
CA LYS A 178 -3.45 -5.61 21.57
C LYS A 178 -3.48 -6.33 20.21
N LYS A 179 -3.71 -7.64 20.20
CA LYS A 179 -3.77 -8.49 18.99
C LYS A 179 -5.13 -9.19 18.77
N ASP A 180 -6.06 -8.99 19.69
CA ASP A 180 -7.31 -9.72 19.86
C ASP A 180 -8.56 -8.88 19.52
N GLU A 181 -8.44 -7.55 19.60
CA GLU A 181 -9.54 -6.61 19.36
C GLU A 181 -9.25 -5.74 18.13
N PHE A 182 -10.14 -5.77 17.13
CA PHE A 182 -10.05 -4.94 15.92
C PHE A 182 -11.36 -4.14 15.75
N PRO A 183 -11.28 -2.85 15.37
CA PRO A 183 -12.48 -2.09 15.05
C PRO A 183 -13.21 -2.73 13.86
N PRO A 184 -14.53 -2.49 13.69
CA PRO A 184 -15.26 -2.99 12.52
C PRO A 184 -14.70 -2.42 11.21
N LEU A 185 -14.78 -3.20 10.13
CA LEU A 185 -14.46 -2.73 8.78
C LEU A 185 -15.74 -2.24 8.11
N ILE A 186 -15.96 -0.92 8.11
CA ILE A 186 -17.10 -0.32 7.41
C ILE A 186 -16.82 -0.34 5.89
N TRP A 187 -17.15 -1.44 5.23
CA TRP A 187 -16.82 -1.67 3.81
C TRP A 187 -17.41 -0.60 2.88
N SER A 188 -18.63 -0.14 3.18
CA SER A 188 -19.35 0.88 2.40
C SER A 188 -18.66 2.24 2.36
N ASN A 189 -17.67 2.50 3.23
CA ASN A 189 -16.83 3.68 3.13
C ASN A 189 -15.92 3.64 1.91
N TYR A 190 -15.49 2.46 1.47
CA TYR A 190 -14.44 2.30 0.45
C TYR A 190 -14.97 1.74 -0.88
N ILE A 191 -15.96 0.84 -0.81
CA ILE A 191 -16.44 0.10 -1.97
C ILE A 191 -17.96 -0.09 -1.89
N ASN A 192 -18.64 -0.08 -3.05
CA ASN A 192 -20.07 -0.41 -3.10
C ASN A 192 -20.26 -1.93 -3.15
N GLU A 193 -21.48 -2.39 -2.86
CA GLU A 193 -21.80 -3.82 -2.79
C GLU A 193 -21.56 -4.56 -4.12
N MET A 194 -21.83 -3.92 -5.26
CA MET A 194 -21.63 -4.52 -6.58
C MET A 194 -20.15 -4.77 -6.86
N ASP A 195 -19.30 -3.78 -6.62
CA ASP A 195 -17.85 -3.91 -6.75
C ASP A 195 -17.27 -4.89 -5.73
N PHE A 196 -17.83 -4.95 -4.51
CA PHE A 196 -17.46 -5.94 -3.51
C PHE A 196 -17.74 -7.36 -4.03
N LYS A 197 -18.95 -7.63 -4.51
CA LYS A 197 -19.34 -8.94 -5.06
C LYS A 197 -18.47 -9.33 -6.25
N ASN A 198 -18.19 -8.39 -7.13
CA ASN A 198 -17.37 -8.62 -8.31
C ASN A 198 -15.93 -9.02 -7.95
N PHE A 199 -15.37 -8.41 -6.91
CA PHE A 199 -13.97 -8.63 -6.53
C PHE A 199 -13.79 -9.79 -5.53
N PHE A 200 -14.51 -9.76 -4.41
CA PHE A 200 -14.36 -10.73 -3.31
C PHE A 200 -15.19 -12.01 -3.51
N GLY A 201 -16.26 -11.92 -4.30
CA GLY A 201 -17.23 -12.97 -4.53
C GLY A 201 -18.48 -12.84 -3.66
N VAL A 202 -19.61 -13.31 -4.19
CA VAL A 202 -20.91 -13.28 -3.50
C VAL A 202 -20.90 -14.14 -2.23
N ASP A 203 -20.07 -15.19 -2.19
CA ASP A 203 -19.85 -16.05 -1.03
C ASP A 203 -19.30 -15.29 0.19
N LYS A 204 -18.73 -14.09 -0.01
CA LYS A 204 -18.17 -13.24 1.06
C LYS A 204 -19.04 -12.03 1.40
N LEU A 205 -20.24 -11.92 0.83
CA LEU A 205 -21.13 -10.78 1.04
C LEU A 205 -21.43 -10.53 2.53
N TRP A 206 -21.45 -11.59 3.33
CA TRP A 206 -21.61 -11.53 4.79
C TRP A 206 -20.64 -10.54 5.45
N ALA A 207 -19.39 -10.43 4.96
CA ALA A 207 -18.39 -9.55 5.53
C ALA A 207 -18.73 -8.08 5.29
N PHE A 208 -19.27 -7.77 4.10
CA PHE A 208 -19.76 -6.44 3.75
C PHE A 208 -20.96 -6.05 4.61
N GLU A 209 -21.97 -6.92 4.70
CA GLU A 209 -23.23 -6.65 5.41
C GLU A 209 -23.03 -6.51 6.93
N GLN A 210 -22.09 -7.27 7.50
CA GLN A 210 -21.84 -7.33 8.94
C GLN A 210 -20.63 -6.49 9.38
N ASN A 211 -19.93 -5.83 8.46
CA ASN A 211 -18.70 -5.05 8.71
C ASN A 211 -17.57 -5.87 9.36
N LEU A 212 -17.41 -7.11 8.93
CA LEU A 212 -16.41 -8.06 9.43
C LEU A 212 -15.20 -8.16 8.49
N ASP A 213 -14.08 -8.65 9.03
CA ASP A 213 -12.90 -9.01 8.25
C ASP A 213 -13.16 -10.27 7.41
N LEU A 214 -12.44 -10.42 6.29
CA LEU A 214 -12.53 -11.62 5.45
C LEU A 214 -11.82 -12.84 6.05
N ASP A 215 -10.78 -12.58 6.84
CA ASP A 215 -9.93 -13.59 7.45
C ASP A 215 -10.06 -13.49 8.98
N ASP A 216 -10.40 -14.61 9.62
CA ASP A 216 -10.52 -14.69 11.08
C ASP A 216 -9.16 -14.78 11.77
N GLU A 217 -8.24 -15.54 11.18
CA GLU A 217 -6.92 -15.82 11.72
C GLU A 217 -5.89 -14.78 11.31
N ILE A 218 -4.97 -14.50 12.23
CA ILE A 218 -3.79 -13.68 11.98
C ILE A 218 -2.67 -14.57 11.46
N ASN A 219 -2.07 -14.19 10.33
CA ASN A 219 -0.90 -14.86 9.83
C ASN A 219 0.36 -14.40 10.58
N ASN A 220 0.79 -15.18 11.56
CA ASN A 220 1.96 -14.86 12.39
C ASN A 220 3.28 -14.86 11.59
N ASP A 221 3.38 -15.62 10.49
CA ASP A 221 4.60 -15.66 9.67
C ASP A 221 4.90 -14.30 9.03
N ILE A 222 3.85 -13.51 8.72
CA ILE A 222 3.96 -12.14 8.21
C ILE A 222 4.53 -11.20 9.28
N LEU A 223 4.16 -11.44 10.55
CA LEU A 223 4.55 -10.60 11.68
C LEU A 223 5.94 -10.98 12.25
N ASP A 224 6.43 -12.17 11.92
CA ASP A 224 7.73 -12.67 12.40
C ASP A 224 8.89 -11.80 11.89
N SER A 225 9.70 -11.29 12.83
CA SER A 225 10.86 -10.47 12.53
C SER A 225 12.00 -11.24 11.85
N GLN A 226 12.00 -12.57 11.95
CA GLN A 226 12.96 -13.41 11.25
C GLN A 226 12.67 -13.50 9.75
N ASN A 227 11.44 -13.15 9.32
CA ASN A 227 10.98 -13.23 7.93
C ASN A 227 11.07 -11.89 7.19
N ILE A 228 12.00 -11.01 7.56
CA ILE A 228 12.12 -9.63 7.03
C ILE A 228 13.01 -9.51 5.77
N ASN A 229 13.54 -10.60 5.22
CA ASN A 229 14.40 -10.51 4.02
C ASN A 229 13.66 -9.85 2.82
N ILE A 230 14.09 -8.68 2.37
CA ILE A 230 13.47 -7.95 1.25
C ILE A 230 14.32 -7.97 -0.03
N ASP A 231 15.38 -8.77 -0.07
CA ASP A 231 16.37 -8.78 -1.16
C ASP A 231 15.73 -9.10 -2.51
N ASP A 232 14.83 -10.09 -2.55
CA ASP A 232 14.10 -10.44 -3.76
C ASP A 232 13.27 -9.26 -4.30
N ILE A 233 12.62 -8.51 -3.41
CA ILE A 233 11.80 -7.35 -3.78
C ILE A 233 12.68 -6.25 -4.34
N ILE A 234 13.84 -6.01 -3.71
CA ILE A 234 14.84 -5.04 -4.18
C ILE A 234 15.35 -5.46 -5.56
N GLU A 235 15.70 -6.73 -5.75
CA GLU A 235 16.19 -7.26 -7.02
C GLU A 235 15.15 -7.08 -8.13
N TRP A 236 13.91 -7.51 -7.93
CA TRP A 236 12.82 -7.35 -8.90
C TRP A 236 12.59 -5.88 -9.23
N SER A 237 12.64 -5.01 -8.22
CA SER A 237 12.49 -3.58 -8.42
C SER A 237 13.64 -2.92 -9.16
N ASN A 238 14.78 -3.58 -9.36
CA ASN A 238 15.88 -3.07 -10.18
C ASN A 238 15.81 -3.52 -11.65
N GLN A 239 14.93 -4.48 -11.94
CA GLN A 239 14.75 -4.98 -13.30
C GLN A 239 14.08 -3.92 -14.21
N PRO A 240 14.38 -3.94 -15.53
CA PRO A 240 13.67 -3.12 -16.51
C PRO A 240 12.16 -3.37 -16.46
N LEU A 241 11.36 -2.38 -16.87
CA LEU A 241 9.93 -2.58 -16.95
C LEU A 241 9.59 -3.62 -18.04
N PRO A 242 8.73 -4.60 -17.74
CA PRO A 242 8.36 -5.65 -18.69
C PRO A 242 7.87 -5.12 -20.03
N GLY A 243 8.58 -5.47 -21.12
CA GLY A 243 8.24 -5.03 -22.47
C GLY A 243 8.71 -3.61 -22.84
N LEU A 244 9.53 -2.96 -22.01
CA LEU A 244 10.14 -1.66 -22.31
C LEU A 244 11.68 -1.75 -22.26
N ASN A 245 12.34 -1.25 -23.31
CA ASN A 245 13.80 -1.31 -23.45
C ASN A 245 14.50 -0.06 -22.90
N LYS A 246 15.64 -0.25 -22.21
CA LYS A 246 16.53 0.84 -21.77
C LYS A 246 17.14 1.57 -22.97
N ARG A 247 17.46 2.87 -22.81
CA ARG A 247 18.27 3.60 -23.80
C ARG A 247 19.59 2.87 -24.00
N ARG A 248 19.92 2.54 -25.26
CA ARG A 248 21.31 2.22 -25.61
C ARG A 248 22.10 3.51 -25.41
N LYS A 249 23.14 3.48 -24.56
CA LYS A 249 24.10 4.58 -24.48
C LYS A 249 24.79 4.67 -25.84
N THR A 250 24.45 5.68 -26.63
CA THR A 250 25.22 6.11 -27.81
C THR A 250 26.34 7.03 -27.37
#